data_AF-A0ABD6EGG3-F1
#
_entry.id   AF-A0ABD6EGG3-F1
#
_cell.length_a   1.000
_cell.length_b   1.000
_cell.length_c   1.000
_cell.angle_alpha   90.00
_cell.angle_beta   90.00
_cell.angle_gamma   90.00
#
_symmetry.space_group_name_H-M   'P 1'
#
loop_
_entity.id
_entity.type
_entity.pdbx_description
1 polymer ?
#
loop_
_entity_poly.entity_id
_entity_poly.type
_entity_poly.pdbx_seq_one_letter_code
_entity_poly.pdbx_strand_id
1 'polypeptide(L)'
;MVEGGLPDTAEIERRESYVRVHKRPYNLFDPYTWNYRAKGAALIAALSVGGIHLNNLWYKKPWYFGFFPRLAAVGVLTTLGYGLGALREHHYRTRDAVLEHYSSLHPEDFNHLKDFYGRPFSQVLLPWYPRRAQYTKYD
;
A
#
# COMPACT_ATOMS: atom_id res chain seq x y z
N MET A 1 6.59 13.39 32.79
CA MET A 1 6.00 14.09 31.62
C MET A 1 7.08 14.10 30.57
N VAL A 2 6.96 13.27 29.53
CA VAL A 2 7.96 13.24 28.45
C VAL A 2 7.89 14.60 27.76
N GLU A 3 8.99 15.34 27.75
CA GLU A 3 9.16 16.52 26.91
C GLU A 3 8.94 16.09 25.46
N GLY A 4 7.70 16.25 24.98
CA GLY A 4 7.35 16.05 23.58
C GLY A 4 7.92 17.22 22.77
N GLY A 5 9.25 17.25 22.62
CA GLY A 5 9.92 18.15 21.70
C GLY A 5 9.41 17.90 20.28
N LEU A 6 9.25 18.97 19.51
CA LEU A 6 8.92 18.87 18.09
C LEU A 6 9.92 17.90 17.44
N PRO A 7 9.46 16.92 16.65
CA PRO A 7 10.37 16.01 15.96
C PRO A 7 11.37 16.81 15.13
N ASP A 8 12.64 16.40 15.18
CA ASP A 8 13.71 17.01 14.40
C ASP A 8 13.33 17.08 12.92
N THR A 9 13.58 18.22 12.28
CA THR A 9 13.16 18.47 10.90
C THR A 9 13.74 17.45 9.93
N ALA A 10 14.95 16.95 10.21
CA ALA A 10 15.60 15.89 9.45
C ALA A 10 14.84 14.54 9.52
N GLU A 11 14.23 14.21 10.67
CA GLU A 11 13.46 12.99 10.85
C GLU A 11 12.11 13.06 10.13
N ILE A 12 11.49 14.25 10.07
CA ILE A 12 10.27 14.49 9.27
C ILE A 12 10.59 14.31 7.79
N GLU A 13 11.64 14.97 7.29
CA GLU A 13 12.05 14.88 5.89
C GLU A 13 12.39 13.43 5.49
N ARG A 14 13.05 12.67 6.38
CA ARG A 14 13.30 11.23 6.18
C ARG A 14 11.99 10.47 5.99
N ARG A 15 10.98 10.70 6.82
CA ARG A 15 9.66 10.02 6.75
C ARG A 15 8.92 10.39 5.47
N GLU A 16 8.90 11.67 5.12
CA GLU A 16 8.28 12.16 3.88
C GLU A 16 8.98 11.59 2.65
N SER A 17 10.30 11.45 2.69
CA SER A 17 11.06 10.84 1.59
C SER A 17 10.60 9.41 1.32
N TYR A 18 10.23 8.63 2.34
CA TYR A 18 9.77 7.25 2.21
C TYR A 18 8.34 7.10 1.70
N VAL A 19 7.55 8.17 1.70
CA VAL A 19 6.22 8.20 1.06
C VAL A 19 6.39 8.06 -0.46
N ARG A 20 7.49 8.58 -1.02
CA ARG A 20 7.78 8.45 -2.44
C ARG A 20 8.16 7.01 -2.80
N VAL A 21 7.57 6.51 -3.87
CA VAL A 21 7.84 5.17 -4.40
C VAL A 21 9.33 5.06 -4.80
N HIS A 22 10.00 3.95 -4.45
CA HIS A 22 11.44 3.67 -4.65
C HIS A 22 12.41 4.32 -3.66
N LYS A 23 11.94 5.15 -2.72
CA LYS A 23 12.79 5.70 -1.65
C LYS A 23 12.80 4.84 -0.40
N ARG A 24 11.76 4.03 -0.20
CA ARG A 24 11.68 3.09 0.94
C ARG A 24 12.65 1.92 0.72
N PRO A 25 13.42 1.50 1.75
CA PRO A 25 14.30 0.34 1.63
C PRO A 25 13.48 -0.91 1.31
N TYR A 26 13.98 -1.70 0.36
CA TYR A 26 13.35 -2.95 -0.03
C TYR A 26 13.49 -3.99 1.09
N ASN A 27 12.38 -4.58 1.50
CA ASN A 27 12.33 -5.66 2.46
C ASN A 27 11.54 -6.83 1.87
N LEU A 28 12.18 -8.00 1.79
CA LEU A 28 11.54 -9.19 1.24
C LEU A 28 10.32 -9.64 2.06
N PHE A 29 10.32 -9.46 3.38
CA PHE A 29 9.20 -9.90 4.23
C PHE A 29 8.07 -8.88 4.36
N ASP A 30 8.30 -7.63 3.98
CA ASP A 30 7.28 -6.58 3.96
C ASP A 30 6.79 -6.35 2.52
N PRO A 31 5.63 -6.90 2.12
CA PRO A 31 5.11 -6.76 0.76
C PRO A 31 4.78 -5.30 0.41
N TYR A 32 4.61 -4.41 1.40
CA TYR A 32 4.37 -3.00 1.14
C TYR A 32 5.60 -2.27 0.60
N THR A 33 6.81 -2.78 0.88
CA THR A 33 8.07 -2.21 0.36
C THR A 33 8.36 -2.57 -1.09
N TRP A 34 7.68 -3.57 -1.64
CA TRP A 34 7.93 -4.03 -2.99
C TRP A 34 7.48 -3.01 -4.05
N ASN A 35 8.18 -2.98 -5.18
CA ASN A 35 7.76 -2.18 -6.33
C ASN A 35 6.44 -2.74 -6.93
N TYR A 36 5.73 -1.92 -7.69
CA TYR A 36 4.43 -2.30 -8.25
C TYR A 36 4.52 -3.50 -9.20
N ARG A 37 5.66 -3.66 -9.89
CA ARG A 37 5.91 -4.78 -10.80
C ARG A 37 5.98 -6.11 -10.05
N ALA A 38 6.75 -6.16 -8.97
CA ALA A 38 6.87 -7.32 -8.09
C ALA A 38 5.54 -7.61 -7.37
N LYS A 39 4.81 -6.58 -6.93
CA LYS A 39 3.45 -6.76 -6.38
C LYS A 39 2.50 -7.38 -7.39
N GLY A 40 2.50 -6.87 -8.64
CA GLY A 40 1.68 -7.41 -9.73
C GLY A 40 2.03 -8.84 -10.07
N ALA A 41 3.33 -9.14 -10.21
CA ALA A 41 3.83 -10.50 -10.44
C ALA A 41 3.43 -11.46 -9.30
N ALA A 42 3.66 -11.08 -8.05
CA ALA A 42 3.36 -11.90 -6.88
C ALA A 42 1.86 -12.17 -6.73
N LEU A 43 1.02 -11.16 -6.96
CA LEU A 43 -0.44 -11.32 -6.92
C LEU A 43 -0.90 -12.34 -7.98
N ILE A 44 -0.47 -12.18 -9.23
CA ILE A 44 -0.87 -13.08 -10.31
C ILE A 44 -0.29 -14.48 -10.11
N ALA A 45 0.93 -14.62 -9.61
CA ALA A 45 1.50 -15.91 -9.25
C ALA A 45 0.65 -16.61 -8.17
N ALA A 46 0.28 -15.91 -7.10
CA ALA A 46 -0.55 -16.44 -6.02
C ALA A 46 -1.94 -16.85 -6.53
N LEU A 47 -2.58 -16.01 -7.36
CA LEU A 47 -3.86 -16.34 -7.99
C LEU A 47 -3.76 -17.54 -8.93
N SER A 48 -2.67 -17.66 -9.68
CA SER A 48 -2.44 -18.79 -10.60
C SER A 48 -2.27 -20.10 -9.83
N VAL A 49 -1.45 -20.10 -8.77
CA VAL A 49 -1.25 -21.28 -7.91
C VAL A 49 -2.55 -21.65 -7.19
N GLY A 50 -3.26 -20.66 -6.63
CA GLY A 50 -4.56 -20.87 -6.00
C GLY A 50 -5.59 -21.42 -6.97
N GLY A 51 -5.65 -20.90 -8.19
CA GLY A 51 -6.52 -21.40 -9.26
C GLY A 51 -6.22 -22.84 -9.66
N ILE A 52 -4.94 -23.21 -9.76
CA ILE A 52 -4.52 -24.60 -9.99
C ILE A 52 -4.96 -25.49 -8.81
N HIS A 53 -4.90 -24.99 -7.58
CA HIS A 53 -5.34 -25.73 -6.38
C HIS A 53 -6.82 -26.03 -6.40
N LEU A 54 -7.63 -25.00 -6.66
CA LEU A 54 -9.07 -25.15 -6.79
C LEU A 54 -9.44 -26.07 -7.96
N ASN A 55 -8.76 -25.95 -9.10
CA ASN A 55 -8.95 -26.83 -10.25
C ASN A 55 -8.65 -28.30 -9.89
N ASN A 56 -7.57 -28.56 -9.16
CA ASN A 56 -7.21 -29.91 -8.73
C ASN A 56 -8.23 -30.51 -7.76
N LEU A 57 -8.71 -29.73 -6.79
CA LEU A 57 -9.77 -30.15 -5.87
C LEU A 57 -11.06 -30.50 -6.62
N TRP A 58 -11.46 -29.65 -7.58
CA TRP A 58 -12.67 -29.86 -8.38
C TRP A 58 -12.62 -31.14 -9.21
N TYR A 59 -11.50 -31.38 -9.89
CA TYR A 59 -11.32 -32.55 -10.75
C TYR A 59 -10.72 -33.77 -10.04
N LYS A 60 -10.55 -33.71 -8.70
CA LYS A 60 -9.93 -34.77 -7.88
C LYS A 60 -8.56 -35.22 -8.41
N LYS A 61 -7.78 -34.28 -8.95
CA LYS A 61 -6.43 -34.56 -9.49
C LYS A 61 -5.38 -34.34 -8.40
N PRO A 62 -4.32 -35.17 -8.35
CA PRO A 62 -3.23 -34.93 -7.41
C PRO A 62 -2.51 -33.62 -7.77
N TRP A 63 -1.90 -32.98 -6.76
CA TRP A 63 -1.26 -31.67 -6.92
C TRP A 63 -0.17 -31.64 -7.99
N TYR A 64 0.62 -32.71 -8.08
CA TYR A 64 1.72 -32.88 -9.03
C TYR A 64 1.28 -33.20 -10.46
N PHE A 65 -0.03 -33.38 -10.71
CA PHE A 65 -0.53 -33.67 -12.06
C PHE A 65 -0.15 -32.56 -13.04
N GLY A 66 0.54 -32.89 -14.14
CA GLY A 66 0.94 -31.90 -15.15
C GLY A 66 1.86 -30.81 -14.61
N PHE A 67 2.83 -31.17 -13.77
CA PHE A 67 3.75 -30.22 -13.12
C PHE A 67 4.42 -29.24 -14.10
N PHE A 68 5.10 -29.74 -15.13
CA PHE A 68 5.80 -28.90 -16.11
C PHE A 68 4.91 -27.93 -16.90
N PRO A 69 3.79 -28.37 -17.54
CA PRO A 69 2.93 -27.44 -18.26
C PRO A 69 2.26 -26.40 -17.34
N ARG A 70 1.97 -26.77 -16.09
CA ARG A 70 1.41 -25.82 -15.10
C ARG A 70 2.44 -24.81 -14.63
N LEU A 71 3.69 -25.24 -14.40
CA LEU A 71 4.77 -24.33 -14.05
C LEU A 71 5.03 -23.33 -15.18
N ALA A 72 5.00 -23.79 -16.44
CA ALA A 72 5.09 -22.90 -17.60
C ALA A 72 3.92 -21.90 -17.65
N ALA A 73 2.68 -22.34 -17.42
CA ALA A 73 1.51 -21.47 -17.38
C ALA A 73 1.61 -20.41 -16.26
N VAL A 74 2.03 -20.81 -15.06
CA VAL A 74 2.27 -19.87 -13.95
C VAL A 74 3.35 -18.86 -14.32
N GLY A 75 4.44 -19.31 -14.96
CA GLY A 75 5.51 -18.43 -15.44
C GLY A 75 4.98 -17.35 -16.40
N VAL A 76 4.20 -17.74 -17.41
CA VAL A 76 3.60 -16.81 -18.39
C VAL A 76 2.62 -15.85 -17.74
N LEU A 77 1.75 -16.33 -16.84
CA LEU A 77 0.81 -15.45 -16.14
C LEU A 77 1.54 -14.47 -15.23
N THR A 78 2.60 -14.92 -14.54
CA THR A 78 3.40 -14.07 -13.65
C THR A 78 4.11 -12.96 -14.43
N THR A 79 4.66 -13.24 -15.61
CA THR A 79 5.28 -12.21 -16.46
C THR A 79 4.25 -11.20 -16.98
N LEU A 80 3.03 -11.64 -17.30
CA LEU A 80 1.93 -10.72 -17.61
C LEU A 80 1.57 -9.84 -16.40
N GLY A 81 1.55 -10.41 -15.18
CA GLY A 81 1.36 -9.68 -13.94
C GLY A 81 2.43 -8.61 -13.69
N TYR A 82 3.68 -8.92 -14.02
CA TYR A 82 4.78 -7.95 -13.98
C TYR A 82 4.54 -6.77 -14.95
N GLY A 83 4.10 -7.07 -16.18
CA GLY A 83 3.76 -6.06 -17.19
C GLY A 83 2.60 -5.14 -16.74
N LEU A 84 1.53 -5.73 -16.19
CA LEU A 84 0.42 -4.96 -15.62
C LEU A 84 0.87 -4.07 -14.45
N GLY A 85 1.76 -4.57 -13.60
CA GLY A 85 2.38 -3.79 -12.53
C GLY A 85 3.19 -2.60 -13.06
N ALA A 86 3.92 -2.77 -14.18
CA ALA A 86 4.68 -1.71 -14.81
C ALA A 86 3.79 -0.62 -15.45
N LEU A 87 2.68 -1.01 -16.08
CA LEU A 87 1.69 -0.05 -16.61
C LEU A 87 1.04 0.78 -15.50
N ARG A 88 0.67 0.11 -14.39
CA ARG A 88 0.12 0.78 -13.21
C ARG A 88 1.11 1.76 -12.60
N GLU A 89 2.37 1.36 -12.49
CA GLU A 89 3.45 2.22 -12.00
C GLU A 89 3.65 3.45 -12.88
N HIS A 90 3.65 3.27 -14.20
CA HIS A 90 3.74 4.38 -15.15
C HIS A 90 2.59 5.37 -14.97
N HIS A 91 1.35 4.87 -14.90
CA HIS A 91 0.17 5.72 -14.69
C HIS A 91 0.27 6.55 -13.41
N TYR A 92 0.67 5.95 -12.28
CA TYR A 92 0.83 6.69 -11.03
C TYR A 92 1.96 7.71 -11.07
N ARG A 93 3.08 7.41 -11.72
CA ARG A 93 4.16 8.38 -11.91
C ARG A 93 3.70 9.60 -12.71
N THR A 94 2.95 9.38 -13.78
CA THR A 94 2.40 10.49 -14.57
C THR A 94 1.40 11.32 -13.76
N ARG A 95 0.50 10.67 -13.01
CA ARG A 95 -0.44 11.35 -12.12
C ARG A 95 0.29 12.22 -11.09
N ASP A 96 1.27 11.64 -10.40
CA ASP A 96 2.00 12.33 -9.33
C ASP A 96 2.83 13.49 -9.89
N ALA A 97 3.43 13.35 -11.08
CA ALA A 97 4.14 14.43 -11.75
C ALA A 97 3.22 15.61 -12.13
N VAL A 98 2.00 15.33 -12.59
CA VAL A 98 1.00 16.37 -12.89
C VAL A 98 0.58 17.10 -11.62
N LEU A 99 0.34 16.35 -10.53
CA LEU A 99 -0.02 16.94 -9.23
C LEU A 99 1.11 17.79 -8.67
N GLU A 100 2.36 17.29 -8.67
CA GLU A 100 3.53 18.02 -8.19
C GLU A 100 3.74 19.31 -9.01
N HIS A 101 3.58 19.23 -10.33
CA HIS A 101 3.64 20.41 -11.19
C HIS A 101 2.55 21.43 -10.88
N TYR A 102 1.29 20.99 -10.72
CA TYR A 102 0.18 21.88 -10.39
C TYR A 102 0.38 22.56 -9.03
N SER A 103 0.80 21.81 -8.01
CA SER A 103 1.11 22.37 -6.69
C SER A 103 2.25 23.36 -6.71
N SER A 104 3.22 23.20 -7.64
CA SER A 104 4.30 24.17 -7.81
C SER A 104 3.85 25.48 -8.47
N LEU A 105 2.85 25.43 -9.35
CA LEU A 105 2.31 26.59 -10.06
C LEU A 105 1.36 27.42 -9.18
N HIS A 106 0.59 26.76 -8.31
CA HIS A 106 -0.45 27.38 -7.47
C HIS A 106 -0.18 27.19 -5.98
N PRO A 107 0.93 27.73 -5.44
CA PRO A 107 1.27 27.56 -4.02
C PRO A 107 0.23 28.16 -3.07
N GLU A 108 -0.59 29.12 -3.52
CA GLU A 108 -1.67 29.77 -2.79
C GLU A 108 -2.77 28.82 -2.33
N ASP A 109 -3.14 27.85 -3.18
CA ASP A 109 -4.20 26.89 -2.89
C ASP A 109 -3.79 25.90 -1.80
N PHE A 110 -2.49 25.67 -1.64
CA PHE A 110 -1.91 24.65 -0.76
C PHE A 110 -1.28 25.22 0.51
N ASN A 111 -1.53 26.49 0.85
CA ASN A 111 -0.96 27.11 2.05
C ASN A 111 -1.30 26.36 3.35
N HIS A 112 -2.47 25.72 3.42
CA HIS A 112 -2.90 24.91 4.57
C HIS A 112 -2.10 23.60 4.74
N LEU A 113 -1.46 23.10 3.68
CA LEU A 113 -0.65 21.88 3.73
C LEU A 113 0.77 22.13 4.28
N LYS A 114 1.17 23.40 4.41
CA LYS A 114 2.50 23.78 4.94
C LYS A 114 2.56 23.77 6.47
N ASP A 115 1.41 23.59 7.14
CA ASP A 115 1.35 23.44 8.59
C ASP A 115 1.49 21.97 9.00
N PHE A 116 2.72 21.57 9.33
CA PHE A 116 3.05 20.20 9.72
C PHE A 116 2.63 19.84 11.15
N TYR A 117 2.42 20.85 12.00
CA TYR A 117 2.17 20.65 13.42
C TYR A 117 0.68 20.76 13.76
N GLY A 118 -0.10 21.40 12.89
CA GLY A 118 -1.54 21.54 13.04
C GLY A 118 -1.92 22.19 14.38
N ARG A 119 -3.19 22.07 14.76
CA ARG A 119 -3.65 22.50 16.08
C ARG A 119 -3.46 21.37 17.09
N PRO A 120 -2.83 21.62 18.26
CA PRO A 120 -2.75 20.62 19.32
C PRO A 120 -4.14 20.27 19.83
N PHE A 121 -4.33 19.02 20.30
CA PHE A 121 -5.62 18.55 20.84
C PHE A 121 -6.17 19.42 21.97
N SER A 122 -5.31 20.14 22.71
CA SER A 122 -5.73 21.09 23.75
C SER A 122 -6.52 22.29 23.19
N GLN A 123 -6.34 22.62 21.91
CA GLN A 123 -7.03 23.70 21.22
C GLN A 123 -8.24 23.22 20.41
N VAL A 124 -8.49 21.90 20.35
CA VAL A 124 -9.56 21.30 19.55
C VAL A 124 -10.63 20.74 20.48
N LEU A 125 -11.82 21.35 20.46
CA LEU A 125 -12.99 20.83 21.17
C LEU A 125 -13.71 19.83 20.26
N LEU A 126 -13.46 18.53 20.49
CA LEU A 126 -14.18 17.46 19.83
C LEU A 126 -15.45 17.10 20.63
N PRO A 127 -16.59 16.83 19.96
CA PRO A 127 -17.77 16.34 20.65
C PRO A 127 -17.50 14.95 21.25
N TRP A 128 -17.74 14.81 22.56
CA TRP A 128 -17.61 13.54 23.26
C TRP A 128 -18.94 12.78 23.23
N TYR A 129 -18.96 11.64 22.54
CA TYR A 129 -20.11 10.74 22.48
C TYR A 129 -19.87 9.49 23.36
N PRO A 130 -20.25 9.51 24.66
CA PRO A 130 -20.10 8.35 25.52
C PRO A 130 -21.02 7.19 25.10
N ARG A 131 -20.49 5.96 25.09
CA ARG A 131 -21.34 4.76 25.00
C ARG A 131 -22.00 4.50 26.35
N ARG A 132 -23.30 4.74 26.48
CA ARG A 132 -24.04 4.63 27.75
C ARG A 132 -24.92 3.36 27.90
N ALA A 133 -24.99 2.47 26.92
CA ALA A 133 -25.99 1.39 26.92
C ALA A 133 -25.51 0.03 26.35
N GLN A 134 -24.26 -0.37 26.58
CA GLN A 134 -23.73 -1.65 26.05
C GLN A 134 -23.65 -2.79 27.07
N TYR A 135 -24.22 -2.62 28.26
CA TYR A 135 -24.42 -3.69 29.23
C TYR A 135 -25.91 -4.02 29.29
N THR A 136 -26.39 -4.91 28.44
CA THR A 136 -27.59 -5.67 28.76
C THR A 136 -27.23 -6.55 29.96
N LYS A 137 -27.80 -6.27 31.14
CA LYS A 137 -27.84 -7.29 32.20
C LYS A 137 -28.62 -8.47 31.62
N TYR A 138 -27.95 -9.60 31.47
CA TYR A 138 -28.64 -10.87 31.31
C TYR A 138 -29.09 -11.27 32.72
N ASP A 139 -30.40 -11.24 32.96
CA ASP A 139 -31.02 -11.86 34.13
C ASP A 139 -31.02 -13.39 33.99
#